data_AF-A0A317YKH8-F1
#
_entry.id   AF-A0A317YKH8-F1
#
_cell.length_a   1.000
_cell.length_b   1.000
_cell.length_c   1.000
_cell.angle_alpha   90.00
_cell.angle_beta   90.00
_cell.angle_gamma   90.00
#
_symmetry.space_group_name_H-M   'P 1'
#
loop_
_entity.id
_entity.type
_entity.pdbx_description
1 polymer ?
#
loop_
_entity_poly.entity_id
_entity_poly.type
_entity_poly.pdbx_seq_one_letter_code
_entity_poly.pdbx_strand_id
1 'polypeptide(L)'
;AIILAGGHSVRFGKPKAFAEVNGETFYSRVIKTLESTNMFNEIIISTNAQLATQFKYPNVVIDDENHNDKGPLAGIYTIMKQHPEEELIFVVSVDTPMITGKAVS
;
A
#
# COMPACT_ATOMS: atom_id res chain seq x y z
N ALA A 1 2.05 -1.30 9.23
CA ALA A 1 1.11 -0.52 8.38
C ALA A 1 1.09 -1.10 6.98
N ILE A 2 -0.06 -1.08 6.32
CA ILE A 2 -0.23 -1.57 4.96
C ILE A 2 -0.67 -0.42 4.07
N ILE A 3 0.01 -0.28 2.94
CA ILE A 3 -0.39 0.58 1.83
C ILE A 3 -1.07 -0.30 0.77
N LEU A 4 -2.36 -0.10 0.57
CA LEU A 4 -3.10 -0.77 -0.50
C LEU A 4 -2.82 -0.06 -1.82
N ALA A 5 -1.99 -0.68 -2.67
CA ALA A 5 -1.48 -0.13 -3.92
C ALA A 5 -1.80 -1.00 -5.15
N GLY A 6 -2.67 -2.00 -4.99
CA GLY A 6 -3.17 -2.84 -6.06
C GLY A 6 -4.34 -2.25 -6.85
N GLY A 7 -5.00 -3.11 -7.64
CA GLY A 7 -6.13 -2.76 -8.50
C GLY A 7 -5.74 -2.22 -9.88
N HIS A 8 -6.73 -2.14 -10.77
CA HIS A 8 -6.49 -1.89 -12.20
C HIS A 8 -6.43 -0.41 -12.59
N SER A 9 -6.74 0.52 -11.67
CA SER A 9 -6.75 1.97 -11.94
C SER A 9 -7.50 2.36 -13.24
N VAL A 10 -8.59 1.66 -13.57
CA VAL A 10 -9.30 1.75 -14.87
C VAL A 10 -9.71 3.19 -15.23
N ARG A 11 -10.21 3.94 -14.25
CA ARG A 11 -10.62 5.36 -14.45
C ARG A 11 -9.44 6.33 -14.53
N PHE A 12 -8.27 5.93 -14.04
CA PHE A 12 -7.09 6.77 -13.95
C PHE A 12 -6.13 6.56 -15.15
N GLY A 13 -6.32 5.50 -15.93
CA GLY A 13 -5.60 5.22 -17.18
C GLY A 13 -4.17 4.69 -17.03
N LYS A 14 -3.55 4.89 -15.86
CA LYS A 14 -2.25 4.32 -15.47
C LYS A 14 -2.31 3.80 -14.03
N PRO A 15 -1.45 2.85 -13.63
CA PRO A 15 -1.47 2.37 -12.25
C PRO A 15 -1.15 3.51 -11.29
N LYS A 16 -2.15 3.90 -10.49
CA LYS A 16 -2.15 5.17 -9.75
C LYS A 16 -1.04 5.24 -8.70
N ALA A 17 -0.60 4.09 -8.17
CA ALA A 17 0.53 4.02 -7.24
C ALA A 17 1.80 4.74 -7.77
N PHE A 18 2.03 4.69 -9.08
CA PHE A 18 3.17 5.33 -9.76
C PHE A 18 2.84 6.70 -10.35
N ALA A 19 1.63 7.22 -10.12
CA ALA A 19 1.33 8.60 -10.43
C ALA A 19 2.17 9.52 -9.53
N GLU A 20 2.53 10.69 -10.05
CA GLU A 20 3.39 11.63 -9.34
C GLU A 20 2.64 12.89 -8.95
N VAL A 21 2.94 13.42 -7.76
CA VAL A 21 2.64 14.80 -7.38
C VAL A 21 3.94 15.44 -6.93
N ASN A 22 4.32 16.53 -7.60
CA ASN A 22 5.59 17.25 -7.37
C ASN A 22 6.84 16.36 -7.57
N GLY A 23 6.82 15.49 -8.58
CA GLY A 23 7.96 14.64 -8.94
C GLY A 23 8.19 13.43 -8.02
N GLU A 24 7.24 13.12 -7.13
CA GLU A 24 7.28 11.95 -6.27
C GLU A 24 6.06 11.07 -6.47
N THR A 25 6.29 9.75 -6.57
CA THR A 25 5.22 8.75 -6.73
C THR A 25 4.32 8.72 -5.50
N PHE A 26 3.04 8.39 -5.70
CA PHE A 26 2.07 8.35 -4.60
C PHE A 26 2.52 7.38 -3.50
N TYR A 27 2.96 6.17 -3.86
CA TYR A 27 3.41 5.20 -2.87
C TYR A 27 4.62 5.70 -2.07
N SER A 28 5.60 6.34 -2.72
CA SER A 28 6.79 6.88 -2.05
C SER A 28 6.41 7.96 -1.03
N ARG A 29 5.47 8.83 -1.39
CA ARG A 29 5.02 9.92 -0.52
C ARG A 29 4.27 9.42 0.71
N VAL A 30 3.44 8.40 0.55
CA VAL A 30 2.76 7.73 1.67
C VAL A 30 3.80 7.07 2.59
N ILE A 31 4.76 6.32 2.02
CA ILE A 31 5.85 5.69 2.80
C ILE A 31 6.60 6.72 3.63
N LYS A 32 7.09 7.81 3.02
CA LYS A 32 7.83 8.86 3.74
C LYS A 32 7.03 9.45 4.91
N THR A 33 5.72 9.64 4.71
CA THR A 33 4.86 10.16 5.77
C THR A 33 4.72 9.16 6.92
N LEU A 34 4.47 7.89 6.62
CA LEU A 34 4.38 6.84 7.63
C LEU A 34 5.72 6.67 8.38
N GLU A 35 6.84 6.62 7.66
CA GLU A 35 8.19 6.52 8.25
C GLU A 35 8.48 7.71 9.18
N SER A 36 8.11 8.93 8.78
CA SER A 36 8.34 10.14 9.59
C SER A 36 7.63 10.14 10.96
N THR A 37 6.61 9.31 11.14
CA THR A 37 5.86 9.21 12.41
C THR A 37 6.59 8.33 13.42
N ASN A 38 7.46 7.43 12.95
CA ASN A 38 8.14 6.42 13.75
C ASN A 38 7.18 5.54 14.61
N MET A 39 5.93 5.38 14.18
CA MET A 39 4.89 4.62 14.88
C MET A 39 4.75 3.17 14.39
N PHE A 40 5.30 2.85 13.22
CA PHE A 40 5.08 1.57 12.56
C PHE A 40 6.38 0.76 12.53
N ASN A 41 6.34 -0.45 13.10
CA ASN A 41 7.45 -1.41 13.06
C ASN A 41 7.78 -1.85 11.64
N GLU A 42 6.74 -1.98 10.81
CA GLU A 42 6.85 -2.39 9.42
C GLU A 42 5.87 -1.61 8.55
N ILE A 43 6.28 -1.29 7.33
CA ILE A 43 5.42 -0.76 6.27
C ILE A 43 5.45 -1.76 5.13
N ILE A 44 4.28 -2.18 4.65
CA ILE A 44 4.12 -3.17 3.58
C ILE A 44 3.29 -2.56 2.46
N ILE A 45 3.70 -2.77 1.21
CA ILE A 45 2.89 -2.47 0.03
C ILE A 45 2.13 -3.75 -0.35
N SER A 46 0.79 -3.75 -0.25
CA SER A 46 -0.04 -4.80 -0.84
C SER A 46 -0.44 -4.42 -2.26
N THR A 47 -0.23 -5.32 -3.21
CA THR A 47 -0.43 -5.09 -4.64
C THR A 47 -0.77 -6.37 -5.39
N ASN A 48 -1.12 -6.25 -6.68
CA ASN A 48 -1.23 -7.40 -7.58
C ASN A 48 0.12 -7.77 -8.21
N ALA A 49 0.19 -8.98 -8.78
CA ALA A 49 1.39 -9.53 -9.40
C ALA A 49 1.91 -8.70 -10.58
N GLN A 50 1.03 -7.99 -11.31
CA GLN A 50 1.41 -7.19 -12.48
C GLN A 50 2.22 -5.94 -12.09
N LEU A 51 1.97 -5.39 -10.91
CA LEU A 51 2.62 -4.17 -10.43
C LEU A 51 3.78 -4.43 -9.47
N ALA A 52 3.84 -5.62 -8.85
CA ALA A 52 4.79 -5.93 -7.77
C ALA A 52 6.24 -5.60 -8.10
N THR A 53 6.71 -5.97 -9.30
CA THR A 53 8.10 -5.75 -9.73
C THR A 53 8.45 -4.30 -10.05
N GLN A 54 7.45 -3.41 -10.13
CA GLN A 54 7.64 -2.00 -10.45
C GLN A 54 7.89 -1.15 -9.19
N PHE A 55 7.54 -1.66 -8.00
CA PHE A 55 7.80 -0.98 -6.74
C PHE A 55 9.29 -1.05 -6.38
N LYS A 56 9.87 0.11 -6.05
CA LYS A 56 11.24 0.21 -5.54
C LYS A 56 11.21 0.27 -4.01
N TYR A 57 10.71 -0.79 -3.39
CA TYR A 57 10.59 -0.91 -1.94
C TYR A 57 10.77 -2.39 -1.55
N PRO A 58 11.44 -2.71 -0.43
CA PRO A 58 11.73 -4.10 -0.08
C PRO A 58 10.48 -4.90 0.30
N ASN A 59 9.53 -4.28 0.99
CA ASN A 59 8.39 -4.98 1.57
C ASN A 59 7.16 -4.85 0.67
N VAL A 60 7.09 -5.68 -0.35
CA VAL A 60 5.99 -5.75 -1.31
C VAL A 60 5.36 -7.14 -1.26
N VAL A 61 4.07 -7.19 -0.96
CA VAL A 61 3.29 -8.42 -0.89
C VAL A 61 2.27 -8.46 -2.02
N ILE A 62 2.22 -9.60 -2.70
CA ILE A 62 1.20 -9.88 -3.71
C ILE A 62 -0.02 -10.46 -3.01
N ASP A 63 -1.21 -9.97 -3.37
CA ASP A 63 -2.49 -10.46 -2.86
C ASP A 63 -2.64 -12.00 -3.05
N ASP A 64 -3.34 -12.66 -2.13
CA ASP A 64 -3.61 -14.11 -2.16
C ASP A 64 -4.30 -14.49 -3.48
N GLU A 65 -3.70 -15.43 -4.21
CA GLU A 65 -4.14 -15.78 -5.56
C GLU A 65 -5.61 -16.25 -5.63
N ASN A 66 -6.14 -16.86 -4.56
CA ASN A 66 -7.54 -17.29 -4.46
C ASN A 66 -8.53 -16.11 -4.30
N HIS A 67 -7.99 -14.92 -4.04
CA HIS A 67 -8.72 -13.68 -3.81
C HIS A 67 -8.28 -12.54 -4.73
N ASN A 68 -7.55 -12.86 -5.81
CA ASN A 68 -7.17 -11.88 -6.84
C ASN A 68 -8.38 -11.08 -7.35
N ASP A 69 -8.14 -9.79 -7.58
CA ASP A 69 -9.11 -8.83 -8.12
C ASP A 69 -10.40 -8.63 -7.29
N LYS A 70 -10.43 -9.10 -6.04
CA LYS A 70 -11.53 -8.84 -5.09
C LYS A 70 -11.40 -7.49 -4.34
N GLY A 71 -10.57 -6.59 -4.87
CA GLY A 71 -10.40 -5.23 -4.35
C GLY A 71 -9.67 -5.15 -3.01
N PRO A 72 -9.81 -4.04 -2.28
CA PRO A 72 -9.04 -3.74 -1.06
C PRO A 72 -9.06 -4.82 0.03
N LEU A 73 -10.17 -5.56 0.16
CA LEU A 73 -10.30 -6.60 1.18
C LEU A 73 -9.37 -7.80 0.92
N ALA A 74 -9.02 -8.08 -0.34
CA ALA A 74 -8.06 -9.14 -0.66
C ALA A 74 -6.67 -8.82 -0.10
N GLY A 75 -6.22 -7.56 -0.25
CA GLY A 75 -4.96 -7.09 0.31
C GLY A 75 -4.95 -7.15 1.83
N ILE A 76 -6.00 -6.67 2.49
CA ILE A 76 -6.12 -6.73 3.95
C ILE A 76 -6.09 -8.19 4.43
N TYR A 77 -6.88 -9.07 3.82
CA TYR A 77 -6.91 -10.50 4.14
C TYR A 77 -5.53 -11.15 3.98
N THR A 78 -4.82 -10.85 2.90
CA THR A 78 -3.51 -11.42 2.60
C THR A 78 -2.50 -11.08 3.68
N ILE A 79 -2.45 -9.81 4.09
CA ILE A 79 -1.51 -9.40 5.15
C ILE A 79 -1.92 -9.97 6.50
N MET A 80 -3.21 -9.93 6.87
CA MET A 80 -3.67 -10.54 8.13
C MET A 80 -3.33 -12.04 8.20
N LYS A 81 -3.42 -12.75 7.08
CA LYS A 81 -3.06 -14.17 6.99
C LYS A 81 -1.55 -14.42 7.12
N GLN A 82 -0.71 -13.53 6.58
CA GLN A 82 0.75 -13.64 6.64
C GLN A 82 1.33 -13.17 7.98
N HIS A 83 0.60 -12.32 8.70
CA HIS A 83 1.00 -11.74 9.98
C HIS A 83 -0.03 -12.04 11.08
N PRO A 84 -0.25 -13.33 11.44
CA PRO A 84 -1.29 -13.73 12.39
C PRO A 84 -1.05 -13.24 13.82
N GLU A 85 0.19 -12.87 14.16
CA GLU A 85 0.59 -12.41 15.50
C GLU A 85 0.36 -10.90 15.70
N GLU A 86 0.05 -10.15 14.63
CA GLU A 86 -0.15 -8.70 14.70
C GLU A 86 -1.56 -8.35 15.18
N GLU A 87 -1.67 -7.69 16.35
CA GLU A 87 -2.96 -7.30 16.93
C GLU A 87 -3.57 -6.07 16.25
N LEU A 88 -2.73 -5.16 15.73
CA LEU A 88 -3.14 -3.89 15.15
C LEU A 88 -2.47 -3.65 13.81
N ILE A 89 -3.30 -3.47 12.79
CA ILE A 89 -2.84 -3.19 11.43
C ILE A 89 -3.45 -1.87 10.96
N PHE A 90 -2.61 -0.84 10.83
CA PHE A 90 -3.01 0.39 10.16
C PHE A 90 -3.07 0.17 8.65
N VAL A 91 -4.18 0.54 8.01
CA VAL A 91 -4.43 0.37 6.58
C VAL A 91 -4.63 1.74 5.92
N VAL A 92 -3.91 2.01 4.84
CA VAL A 92 -4.05 3.24 4.07
C VAL A 92 -4.10 2.95 2.57
N SER A 93 -4.87 3.73 1.83
CA SER A 93 -4.91 3.65 0.37
C SER A 93 -3.76 4.44 -0.25
N VAL A 94 -3.18 3.95 -1.34
CA VAL A 94 -2.21 4.73 -2.13
C VAL A 94 -2.80 6.02 -2.72
N ASP A 95 -4.14 6.12 -2.77
CA ASP A 95 -4.88 7.27 -3.29
C ASP A 95 -4.85 8.51 -2.37
N THR A 96 -4.22 8.40 -1.19
CA THR A 96 -4.06 9.51 -0.24
C THR A 96 -2.61 10.01 -0.15
N PRO A 97 -1.99 10.50 -1.24
CA PRO A 97 -0.59 10.93 -1.24
C PRO A 97 -0.34 12.23 -0.42
N MET A 98 -1.41 12.89 0.04
CA MET A 98 -1.36 14.07 0.90
C MET A 98 -1.71 13.77 2.36
N ILE A 99 -1.74 12.49 2.75
CA ILE A 99 -1.86 12.10 4.16
C ILE A 99 -0.76 12.78 4.97
N THR A 100 -1.07 13.18 6.19
CA THR A 100 -0.14 13.93 7.05
C THR A 100 0.20 13.10 8.27
N GLY A 101 1.37 13.32 8.87
CA GLY A 101 1.75 12.70 10.14
C GLY A 101 0.67 12.89 11.20
N LYS A 102 0.15 14.12 11.34
CA LYS A 102 -0.94 14.45 12.28
C LYS A 102 -2.23 13.65 12.08
N ALA A 103 -2.52 13.20 10.85
CA ALA A 103 -3.72 12.40 10.59
C ALA A 103 -3.55 10.93 11.01
N VAL A 104 -2.30 10.47 11.16
CA VAL A 104 -1.97 9.06 11.46
C VAL A 104 -1.34 8.86 12.84
N SER A 105 -0.93 9.94 13.49
CA SER A 105 -0.41 9.99 14.86
C SER A 105 -1.44 10.52 15.85
#